data_AF-A0AAW6INC4-F1
#
_entry.id   AF-A0AAW6INC4-F1
#
_cell.length_a   1.000
_cell.length_b   1.000
_cell.length_c   1.000
_cell.angle_alpha   90.00
_cell.angle_beta   90.00
_cell.angle_gamma   90.00
#
_symmetry.space_group_name_H-M   'P 1'
#
loop_
_entity.id
_entity.type
_entity.pdbx_description
1 polymer ?
#
loop_
_entity_poly.entity_id
_entity_poly.type
_entity_poly.pdbx_seq_one_letter_code
_entity_poly.pdbx_strand_id
1 'polypeptide(L)'
;MEKFTYNSKTVEVPSCLDEVSSDQYRQFLILAVLMNRGTISPGQFRVKWLSFLLGMKADYTMYRREIIRELDGQLEKLDGFFSYTTGKEGERIVTPIL
;
A
#
# COMPACT_ATOMS: atom_id res chain seq x y z
N MET A 1 -9.90 9.86 0.55
CA MET A 1 -8.57 10.43 0.26
C MET A 1 -7.85 10.63 1.58
N GLU A 2 -6.62 10.12 1.69
CA GLU A 2 -5.77 10.19 2.89
C GLU A 2 -4.53 11.03 2.64
N LYS A 3 -4.04 11.72 3.69
CA LYS A 3 -2.85 12.58 3.60
C LYS A 3 -1.60 11.85 4.06
N PHE A 4 -0.60 11.75 3.20
CA PHE A 4 0.73 11.26 3.53
C PHE A 4 1.73 12.39 3.59
N THR A 5 2.41 12.51 4.72
CA THR A 5 3.45 13.54 4.93
C THR A 5 4.81 12.90 5.07
N TYR A 6 5.79 13.37 4.30
CA TYR A 6 7.18 12.91 4.37
C TYR A 6 8.11 13.96 3.76
N ASN A 7 9.34 14.11 4.27
CA ASN A 7 10.33 15.08 3.78
C ASN A 7 9.72 16.48 3.59
N SER A 8 8.96 16.94 4.59
CA SER A 8 8.27 18.25 4.62
C SER A 8 7.28 18.50 3.47
N LYS A 9 6.82 17.47 2.77
CA LYS A 9 5.73 17.55 1.80
C LYS A 9 4.55 16.68 2.21
N THR A 10 3.35 17.11 1.84
CA THR A 10 2.10 16.37 2.06
C THR A 10 1.45 16.09 0.71
N VAL A 11 1.03 14.85 0.50
CA VAL A 11 0.38 14.38 -0.72
C VAL A 11 -0.93 13.68 -0.34
N GLU A 12 -2.01 14.00 -1.04
CA GLU A 12 -3.28 13.26 -0.91
C GLU A 12 -3.26 12.05 -1.83
N VAL A 13 -3.60 10.89 -1.28
CA VAL A 13 -3.68 9.63 -2.03
C VAL A 13 -5.05 8.98 -1.81
N PRO A 14 -5.53 8.14 -2.76
CA PRO A 14 -6.72 7.33 -2.57
C PRO A 14 -6.63 6.47 -1.31
N SER A 15 -7.73 6.36 -0.57
CA SER A 15 -7.85 5.54 0.64
C SER A 15 -8.62 4.23 0.43
N CYS A 16 -9.34 4.11 -0.69
CA CYS A 16 -10.06 2.91 -1.09
C CYS A 16 -10.14 2.81 -2.63
N LEU A 17 -10.69 1.70 -3.13
CA LEU A 17 -10.78 1.45 -4.58
C LEU A 17 -11.74 2.38 -5.31
N ASP A 18 -12.75 2.93 -4.64
CA ASP A 18 -13.70 3.86 -5.28
C ASP A 18 -13.05 5.19 -5.69
N GLU A 19 -11.88 5.49 -5.11
CA GLU A 19 -11.14 6.73 -5.33
C GLU A 19 -9.99 6.59 -6.34
N VAL A 20 -9.69 5.38 -6.81
CA VAL A 20 -8.57 5.15 -7.73
C VAL A 20 -8.96 5.39 -9.19
N SER A 21 -8.03 5.92 -9.98
CA SER A 21 -8.18 5.98 -11.44
C SER A 21 -8.07 4.59 -12.08
N SER A 22 -8.46 4.46 -13.35
CA SER A 22 -8.33 3.18 -14.08
C SER A 22 -6.88 2.68 -14.16
N ASP A 23 -5.91 3.57 -14.32
CA ASP A 23 -4.49 3.20 -14.34
C ASP A 23 -3.99 2.74 -12.96
N GLN A 24 -4.45 3.42 -11.91
CA GLN A 24 -4.16 3.03 -10.53
C GLN A 24 -4.79 1.67 -10.19
N TYR A 25 -6.04 1.44 -10.61
CA TYR A 25 -6.70 0.15 -10.43
C TYR A 25 -5.97 -0.99 -11.14
N ARG A 26 -5.48 -0.76 -12.37
CA ARG A 26 -4.68 -1.75 -13.09
C ARG A 26 -3.41 -2.12 -12.32
N GLN A 27 -2.69 -1.13 -11.79
CA GLN A 27 -1.49 -1.39 -10.99
C GLN A 27 -1.84 -2.14 -9.69
N PHE A 28 -2.94 -1.77 -9.04
CA PHE A 28 -3.44 -2.45 -7.86
C PHE A 28 -3.72 -3.93 -8.13
N LEU A 29 -4.40 -4.26 -9.23
CA LEU A 29 -4.67 -5.64 -9.65
C LEU A 29 -3.40 -6.46 -9.88
N ILE A 30 -2.36 -5.85 -10.49
CA ILE A 30 -1.07 -6.52 -10.68
C ILE A 30 -0.47 -6.90 -9.32
N LEU A 31 -0.45 -5.96 -8.36
CA LEU A 31 0.05 -6.23 -7.01
C LEU A 31 -0.80 -7.30 -6.30
N ALA A 32 -2.12 -7.28 -6.48
CA ALA A 32 -3.04 -8.25 -5.90
C ALA A 32 -2.77 -9.67 -6.41
N VAL A 33 -2.57 -9.83 -7.71
CA VAL A 33 -2.20 -11.12 -8.31
C VAL A 33 -0.84 -11.60 -7.79
N LEU A 34 0.16 -10.72 -7.68
CA LEU A 34 1.46 -11.09 -7.14
C LEU A 34 1.38 -11.54 -5.68
N MET A 35 0.58 -10.86 -4.87
CA MET A 35 0.38 -11.23 -3.47
C MET A 35 -0.38 -12.55 -3.33
N ASN A 36 -1.44 -12.75 -4.10
CA ASN A 36 -2.22 -13.99 -4.11
C ASN A 36 -1.40 -15.21 -4.57
N ARG A 37 -0.37 -14.99 -5.40
CA ARG A 37 0.60 -16.03 -5.80
C ARG A 37 1.73 -16.25 -4.78
N GLY A 38 1.73 -15.53 -3.66
CA GLY A 38 2.80 -15.57 -2.67
C GLY A 38 4.13 -14.99 -3.15
N THR A 39 4.14 -14.25 -4.28
CA THR A 39 5.35 -13.63 -4.83
C THR A 39 5.78 -12.42 -4.01
N ILE A 40 4.82 -11.70 -3.43
CA ILE A 40 5.06 -10.59 -2.51
C ILE A 40 4.23 -10.77 -1.24
N SER A 41 4.77 -10.33 -0.10
CA SER A 41 4.03 -10.28 1.16
C SER A 41 3.04 -9.11 1.20
N PRO A 42 2.05 -9.10 2.12
CA PRO A 42 1.19 -7.94 2.33
C PRO A 42 1.96 -6.65 2.65
N GLY A 43 3.08 -6.75 3.38
CA GLY A 43 3.95 -5.60 3.63
C GLY A 43 4.60 -5.07 2.36
N GLN A 44 5.13 -5.97 1.51
CA GLN A 44 5.69 -5.59 0.21
C GLN A 44 4.64 -5.00 -0.73
N PHE A 45 3.40 -5.48 -0.69
CA PHE A 45 2.28 -4.85 -1.40
C PHE A 45 2.12 -3.41 -0.96
N ARG A 46 1.95 -3.14 0.34
CA ARG A 46 1.73 -1.78 0.86
C ARG A 46 2.85 -0.83 0.46
N VAL A 47 4.10 -1.28 0.54
CA VAL A 47 5.27 -0.50 0.10
C VAL A 47 5.16 -0.11 -1.37
N LYS A 48 4.97 -1.11 -2.24
CA LYS A 48 4.89 -0.89 -3.69
C LYS A 48 3.71 -0.02 -4.08
N TRP A 49 2.57 -0.23 -3.42
CA TRP A 49 1.36 0.52 -3.65
C TRP A 49 1.52 1.99 -3.25
N LEU A 50 2.02 2.25 -2.04
CA LEU A 50 2.25 3.62 -1.57
C LEU A 50 3.26 4.35 -2.46
N SER A 51 4.38 3.70 -2.81
CA SER A 51 5.39 4.28 -3.70
C SER A 51 4.80 4.67 -5.06
N PHE A 52 3.93 3.82 -5.61
CA PHE A 52 3.25 4.10 -6.86
C PHE A 52 2.29 5.29 -6.73
N LEU A 53 1.43 5.32 -5.69
CA LEU A 53 0.49 6.41 -5.44
C LEU A 53 1.20 7.76 -5.22
N LEU A 54 2.37 7.73 -4.59
CA LEU A 54 3.20 8.91 -4.36
C LEU A 54 4.02 9.36 -5.59
N GLY A 55 3.91 8.64 -6.71
CA GLY A 55 4.65 8.94 -7.93
C GLY A 55 6.18 8.77 -7.78
N MET A 56 6.63 7.89 -6.88
CA MET A 56 8.04 7.65 -6.66
C MET A 56 8.65 6.81 -7.79
N LYS A 57 9.94 7.01 -8.04
CA LYS A 57 10.68 6.26 -9.08
C LYS A 57 11.06 4.84 -8.65
N ALA A 58 11.07 4.58 -7.34
CA ALA A 58 11.44 3.31 -6.74
C ALA A 58 10.61 3.09 -5.47
N ASP A 59 10.68 1.88 -4.92
CA ASP A 59 10.11 1.57 -3.60
C ASP A 59 10.68 2.55 -2.56
N TYR A 60 9.83 3.10 -1.70
CA TYR A 60 10.22 4.17 -0.79
C TYR A 60 11.25 3.69 0.24
N THR A 61 11.32 2.38 0.45
CA THR A 61 12.33 1.69 1.27
C THR A 61 13.76 1.83 0.73
N MET A 62 13.94 2.32 -0.50
CA MET A 62 15.23 2.67 -1.09
C MET A 62 15.66 4.13 -0.84
N TYR A 63 14.80 4.94 -0.20
CA TYR A 63 15.07 6.35 0.09
C TYR A 63 15.78 6.51 1.45
N ARG A 64 16.04 7.77 1.85
CA ARG A 64 16.67 8.06 3.15
C ARG A 64 15.84 7.54 4.31
N ARG A 65 16.50 7.14 5.40
CA ARG A 65 15.87 6.51 6.56
C ARG A 65 14.77 7.37 7.18
N GLU A 66 14.90 8.70 7.14
CA GLU A 66 13.89 9.62 7.67
C GLU A 66 12.58 9.48 6.88
N ILE A 67 12.65 9.41 5.54
CA ILE A 67 11.50 9.22 4.65
C ILE A 67 10.84 7.87 4.91
N ILE A 68 11.65 6.81 5.06
CA ILE A 68 11.15 5.46 5.33
C ILE A 68 10.35 5.47 6.63
N ARG A 69 10.90 6.05 7.71
CA ARG A 69 10.24 6.10 9.02
C ARG A 69 8.94 6.90 8.99
N GLU A 70 8.92 8.03 8.28
CA GLU A 70 7.71 8.84 8.12
C GLU A 70 6.61 8.07 7.39
N LEU A 71 6.94 7.38 6.30
CA LEU A 71 5.97 6.64 5.50
C LEU A 71 5.51 5.35 6.18
N ASP A 72 6.42 4.61 6.82
CA ASP A 72 6.10 3.39 7.56
C ASP A 72 5.10 3.67 8.70
N GLY A 73 5.25 4.80 9.39
CA GLY A 73 4.35 5.24 10.46
C GLY A 73 2.98 5.74 9.99
N GLN A 74 2.66 5.61 8.71
CA GLN A 74 1.39 6.01 8.11
C GLN A 74 0.75 4.89 7.27
N LEU A 75 1.33 3.68 7.26
CA LEU A 75 0.87 2.59 6.39
C LEU A 75 -0.55 2.10 6.71
N GLU A 76 -1.03 2.30 7.94
CA GLU A 76 -2.41 1.99 8.34
C GLU A 76 -3.46 2.77 7.54
N LYS A 77 -3.10 3.92 6.96
CA LYS A 77 -3.98 4.70 6.08
C LYS A 77 -4.32 3.97 4.78
N LEU A 78 -3.60 2.90 4.44
CA LEU A 78 -3.89 2.02 3.31
C LEU A 78 -4.82 0.86 3.66
N ASP A 79 -5.32 0.76 4.90
CA ASP A 79 -6.16 -0.35 5.34
C ASP A 79 -7.47 -0.46 4.54
N GLY A 80 -7.97 0.63 3.96
CA GLY A 80 -9.15 0.62 3.08
C GLY A 80 -8.98 -0.15 1.77
N PHE A 81 -7.77 -0.63 1.45
CA PHE A 81 -7.50 -1.51 0.31
C PHE A 81 -7.46 -2.99 0.68
N PHE A 82 -7.53 -3.34 1.97
CA PHE A 82 -7.33 -4.70 2.44
C PHE A 82 -8.49 -5.18 3.32
N SER A 83 -8.82 -6.46 3.17
CA SER A 83 -9.64 -7.19 4.11
C SER A 83 -8.74 -7.90 5.12
N TYR A 84 -9.14 -7.85 6.39
CA TYR A 84 -8.47 -8.53 7.49
C TYR A 84 -9.41 -9.61 8.02
N THR A 85 -8.97 -10.87 7.90
CA THR A 85 -9.71 -12.02 8.41
C THR A 85 -8.82 -12.84 9.33
N THR A 86 -9.44 -13.60 10.23
CA THR A 86 -8.73 -14.53 11.10
C THR A 86 -8.81 -15.92 10.51
N GLY A 87 -7.65 -16.54 10.29
CA GLY A 87 -7.54 -17.90 9.82
C GLY A 87 -7.88 -18.92 10.90
N LYS A 88 -7.82 -20.20 10.54
CA LYS A 88 -8.27 -21.30 11.43
C LYS A 88 -7.37 -21.49 12.64
N GLU A 89 -6.11 -21.07 12.56
CA GLU A 89 -5.12 -21.18 13.64
C GLU A 89 -4.91 -19.84 14.37
N GLY A 90 -5.80 -18.85 14.14
CA GLY A 90 -5.73 -17.53 14.76
C GLY A 90 -4.80 -16.55 14.04
N GLU A 91 -4.23 -16.95 12.90
CA GLU A 91 -3.37 -16.10 12.08
C GLU A 91 -4.16 -14.97 11.41
N ARG A 92 -3.60 -13.75 11.37
CA ARG A 92 -4.21 -12.62 10.66
C ARG A 92 -3.93 -12.76 9.16
N ILE A 93 -4.97 -13.05 8.39
CA ILE A 93 -4.94 -13.10 6.93
C ILE A 93 -5.25 -11.71 6.39
N VAL A 94 -4.39 -11.23 5.50
CA VAL A 94 -4.55 -9.95 4.81
C VAL A 94 -4.76 -10.24 3.33
N THR A 95 -5.89 -9.77 2.79
CA THR A 95 -6.28 -10.01 1.39
C THR A 95 -6.56 -8.66 0.73
N PRO A 96 -6.16 -8.41 -0.52
CA PRO A 96 -6.53 -7.17 -1.21
C PRO A 96 -8.02 -7.23 -1.53
N ILE A 97 -8.74 -6.12 -1.37
CA ILE A 97 -10.13 -6.01 -1.83
C ILE A 97 -10.10 -5.99 -3.36
N LEU A 98 -11.00 -6.70 -4.04
CA LEU A 98 -11.05 -6.80 -5.51
C LEU A 98 -12.40 -6.32 -6.04
#